data_AF-A0A7C3VN68-F1
#
_entry.id   AF-A0A7C3VN68-F1
#
_cell.length_a   1.000
_cell.length_b   1.000
_cell.length_c   1.000
_cell.angle_alpha   90.00
_cell.angle_beta   90.00
_cell.angle_gamma   90.00
#
_symmetry.space_group_name_H-M   'P 1'
#
loop_
_entity.id
_entity.type
_entity.pdbx_description
1 polymer ?
#
loop_
_entity_poly.entity_id
_entity_poly.type
_entity_poly.pdbx_seq_one_letter_code
_entity_poly.pdbx_strand_id
1 'polypeptide(L)'
;MLRTYKALIRGSHIEWQEEAPNLEDGSVAVHITILQEDSIISPAQRRQKMVEALAKLAAINAFADIDPMQWQRQVRQDRSLPDRES
;
A
#
# COMPACT_ATOMS: atom_id res chain seq x y z
N MET A 1 5.54 19.02 -21.69
CA MET A 1 6.05 18.64 -20.36
C MET A 1 4.92 18.79 -19.36
N LEU A 2 4.68 17.81 -18.50
CA LEU A 2 3.66 17.89 -17.46
C LEU A 2 4.29 18.53 -16.22
N ARG A 3 3.63 19.56 -15.66
CA ARG A 3 3.99 20.17 -14.38
C ARG A 3 2.92 19.80 -13.36
N THR A 4 3.34 19.31 -12.20
CA THR A 4 2.43 18.94 -11.11
C THR A 4 2.48 20.02 -10.05
N TYR A 5 1.31 20.51 -9.65
CA TYR A 5 1.15 21.53 -8.62
C TYR A 5 0.38 20.93 -7.45
N LYS A 6 0.78 21.23 -6.22
CA LYS A 6 0.04 20.80 -5.03
C LYS A 6 -1.11 21.76 -4.76
N ALA A 7 -2.30 21.21 -4.67
CA ALA A 7 -3.50 21.95 -4.38
C ALA A 7 -4.49 21.11 -3.57
N LEU A 8 -5.39 21.80 -2.89
CA LEU A 8 -6.59 21.22 -2.29
C LEU A 8 -7.79 21.56 -3.17
N ILE A 9 -8.77 20.66 -3.20
CA ILE A 9 -10.06 20.93 -3.85
C ILE A 9 -11.09 21.16 -2.76
N ARG A 10 -11.66 22.37 -2.70
CA ARG A 10 -12.78 22.72 -1.81
C ARG A 10 -14.04 22.91 -2.66
N GLY A 11 -14.93 21.92 -2.60
CA GLY A 11 -16.11 21.90 -3.47
C GLY A 11 -15.70 21.80 -4.94
N SER A 12 -15.88 22.89 -5.69
CA SER A 12 -15.50 23.01 -7.11
C SER A 12 -14.28 23.92 -7.35
N HIS A 13 -13.62 24.42 -6.30
CA HIS A 13 -12.50 25.36 -6.42
C HIS A 13 -11.18 24.69 -6.03
N ILE A 14 -10.12 25.02 -6.77
CA ILE A 14 -8.76 24.56 -6.52
C ILE A 14 -8.04 25.64 -5.69
N GLU A 15 -7.57 25.27 -4.50
CA GLU A 15 -6.74 26.11 -3.63
C GLU A 15 -5.29 25.64 -3.71
N TRP A 16 -4.40 26.46 -4.27
CA TRP A 16 -2.98 26.13 -4.36
C TRP A 16 -2.32 26.15 -2.97
N GLN A 17 -1.59 25.09 -2.63
CA GLN A 17 -0.85 25.03 -1.36
C GLN A 17 0.53 25.69 -1.45
N GLU A 18 1.08 25.79 -2.66
CA GLU A 18 2.38 26.35 -2.95
C GLU A 18 2.20 27.50 -3.97
N GLU A 19 3.18 27.71 -4.84
CA GLU A 19 3.09 28.70 -5.90
C GLU A 19 2.03 28.31 -6.94
N ALA A 20 1.10 29.23 -7.21
CA ALA A 20 0.09 29.04 -8.24
C ALA A 20 0.75 29.00 -9.63
N PRO A 21 0.29 28.12 -10.55
CA PRO A 21 0.73 28.19 -11.93
C PRO A 21 0.38 29.56 -12.52
N ASN A 22 1.31 30.15 -13.26
CA ASN A 22 1.01 31.30 -14.11
C ASN A 22 0.17 30.81 -15.30
N LEU A 23 -1.14 30.85 -15.12
CA LEU A 23 -2.12 30.61 -16.17
C LEU A 23 -2.33 31.96 -16.84
N GLU A 24 -1.77 32.16 -18.04
CA GLU A 24 -2.14 33.31 -18.87
C GLU A 24 -3.67 33.36 -19.01
N ASP A 25 -4.29 34.54 -19.16
CA ASP A 25 -5.73 34.85 -19.00
C ASP A 25 -6.74 34.00 -19.83
N GLY A 26 -6.28 32.96 -20.53
CA GLY A 26 -7.09 31.93 -21.15
C GLY A 26 -7.46 30.76 -20.22
N SER A 27 -8.49 30.01 -20.62
CA SER A 27 -8.84 28.73 -19.98
C SER A 27 -7.83 27.64 -20.37
N VAL A 28 -7.19 27.02 -19.40
CA VAL A 28 -6.22 25.94 -19.60
C VAL A 28 -6.84 24.58 -19.24
N ALA A 29 -6.73 23.60 -20.14
CA ALA A 29 -7.15 22.23 -19.87
C ALA A 29 -6.20 21.55 -18.86
N VAL A 30 -6.74 21.01 -17.77
CA VAL A 30 -5.96 20.37 -16.70
C VAL A 30 -6.45 18.94 -16.43
N HIS A 31 -5.53 18.07 -16.02
CA HIS A 31 -5.86 16.75 -15.46
C HIS A 31 -5.70 16.81 -13.94
N ILE A 32 -6.74 16.38 -13.21
CA ILE A 32 -6.74 16.36 -11.76
C ILE A 32 -6.64 14.91 -11.29
N THR A 33 -5.59 14.61 -10.53
CA THR A 33 -5.44 13.32 -9.84
C THR A 33 -5.72 13.52 -8.36
N ILE A 34 -6.77 12.89 -7.83
CA ILE A 34 -7.09 12.95 -6.41
C ILE A 34 -6.20 11.96 -5.67
N LEU A 35 -5.33 12.48 -4.82
CA LEU A 35 -4.52 11.66 -3.92
C LEU A 35 -5.39 11.25 -2.72
N GLN A 36 -5.83 9.99 -2.70
CA GLN A 36 -6.31 9.39 -1.47
C GLN A 36 -5.07 9.09 -0.62
N GLU A 37 -4.81 9.93 0.37
CA GLU A 37 -3.92 9.55 1.45
C GLU A 37 -4.64 8.42 2.17
N ASP A 38 -4.15 7.18 2.00
CA ASP A 38 -4.63 6.03 2.76
C ASP A 38 -4.67 6.48 4.21
N SER A 39 -5.88 6.59 4.76
CA SER A 39 -6.10 7.16 6.09
C SER A 39 -5.07 6.54 6.99
N ILE A 40 -4.18 7.36 7.58
CA ILE A 40 -3.05 6.88 8.36
C ILE A 40 -3.65 6.15 9.55
N ILE A 41 -3.89 4.84 9.37
CA ILE A 41 -4.54 4.02 10.36
C ILE A 41 -3.54 3.96 11.50
N SER A 42 -3.97 4.36 12.70
CA SER A 42 -3.03 4.41 13.82
C SER A 42 -2.39 3.03 14.01
N PRO A 43 -1.15 2.94 14.53
CA PRO A 43 -0.51 1.65 14.76
C PRO A 43 -1.40 0.68 15.56
N ALA A 44 -2.22 1.20 16.49
CA ALA A 44 -3.19 0.41 17.24
C ALA A 44 -4.32 -0.14 16.36
N GLN A 45 -4.94 0.69 15.52
CA GLN A 45 -5.99 0.27 14.60
C GLN A 45 -5.47 -0.71 13.53
N ARG A 46 -4.21 -0.53 13.07
CA ARG A 46 -3.55 -1.49 12.17
C ARG A 46 -3.39 -2.85 12.83
N ARG A 47 -2.91 -2.89 14.08
CA ARG A 47 -2.79 -4.13 14.85
C ARG A 47 -4.15 -4.81 15.02
N GLN A 48 -5.18 -4.05 15.37
CA GLN A 48 -6.53 -4.58 15.54
C GLN A 48 -7.06 -5.23 14.25
N LYS A 49 -6.96 -4.53 13.11
CA LYS A 49 -7.35 -5.09 11.80
C LYS A 49 -6.55 -6.35 11.44
N MET A 50 -5.26 -6.38 11.77
CA MET A 50 -4.41 -7.55 11.52
C MET A 50 -4.85 -8.76 12.36
N VAL A 51 -5.12 -8.56 13.65
CA VAL A 51 -5.62 -9.61 14.53
C VAL A 51 -6.95 -10.17 14.02
N GLU A 52 -7.88 -9.30 13.62
CA GLU A 52 -9.16 -9.72 13.05
C GLU A 52 -9.00 -10.52 11.76
N ALA A 53 -8.11 -10.08 10.86
CA ALA A 53 -7.83 -10.81 9.62
C ALA A 53 -7.23 -12.19 9.88
N LEU A 54 -6.23 -12.28 10.78
CA LEU A 54 -5.62 -13.56 11.16
C LEU A 54 -6.62 -14.49 11.84
N ALA A 55 -7.49 -13.97 12.71
CA ALA A 55 -8.54 -14.76 13.34
C ALA A 55 -9.52 -15.35 12.32
N LYS A 56 -9.91 -14.56 11.30
CA LYS A 56 -10.77 -15.04 10.20
C LYS A 56 -10.08 -16.15 9.40
N LEU A 57 -8.79 -16.00 9.09
CA LEU A 57 -8.02 -17.01 8.37
C LEU A 57 -7.90 -18.31 9.16
N ALA A 58 -7.66 -18.22 10.47
CA ALA A 58 -7.62 -19.38 11.35
C ALA A 58 -8.99 -20.10 11.42
N ALA A 59 -10.08 -19.34 11.51
CA ALA A 59 -11.44 -19.89 11.60
C ALA A 59 -11.84 -20.72 10.37
N ILE A 60 -11.36 -20.35 9.18
CA ILE A 60 -11.63 -21.10 7.94
C ILE A 60 -10.57 -22.17 7.64
N ASN A 61 -9.62 -22.39 8.56
CA ASN A 61 -8.44 -23.23 8.35
C ASN A 61 -7.76 -22.95 7.00
N ALA A 62 -7.52 -21.67 6.70
CA ALA A 62 -7.08 -21.20 5.38
C ALA A 62 -5.79 -21.86 4.85
N PHE A 63 -5.02 -22.48 5.73
CA PHE A 63 -3.73 -23.11 5.44
C PHE A 63 -3.74 -24.62 5.71
N ALA A 64 -4.92 -25.26 5.67
CA ALA A 64 -5.09 -26.70 5.91
C ALA A 64 -4.20 -27.56 5.00
N ASP A 65 -4.04 -27.13 3.75
CA ASP A 65 -3.31 -27.87 2.72
C ASP A 65 -1.81 -27.51 2.65
N ILE A 66 -1.34 -26.64 3.54
CA ILE A 66 0.08 -26.25 3.60
C ILE A 66 0.81 -27.16 4.58
N ASP A 67 1.84 -27.87 4.10
CA ASP A 67 2.86 -28.46 4.98
C ASP A 67 3.78 -27.35 5.51
N PRO A 68 3.73 -27.04 6.82
CA PRO A 68 4.53 -25.95 7.40
C PRO A 68 6.03 -26.16 7.22
N MET A 69 6.51 -27.42 7.22
CA MET A 69 7.93 -27.74 7.10
C MET A 69 8.43 -27.55 5.68
N GLN A 70 7.64 -27.94 4.68
CA GLN A 70 8.00 -27.67 3.28
C GLN A 70 7.98 -26.18 2.97
N TRP A 71 6.93 -25.47 3.40
CA TRP A 71 6.84 -24.03 3.24
C TRP A 71 8.04 -23.31 3.88
N GLN A 72 8.41 -23.69 5.11
CA GLN A 72 9.56 -23.10 5.79
C GLN A 72 10.88 -23.33 5.05
N ARG A 73 11.11 -24.55 4.53
CA ARG A 73 12.32 -24.88 3.74
C ARG A 73 12.41 -24.04 2.47
N GLN A 74 11.28 -23.84 1.77
CA GLN A 74 11.19 -23.01 0.57
C GLN A 74 11.48 -21.54 0.87
N VAL A 75 10.86 -20.99 1.92
CA VAL A 75 11.04 -19.58 2.33
C VAL A 75 12.46 -19.29 2.78
N ARG A 76 13.06 -20.19 3.56
CA ARG A 76 14.45 -20.05 4.04
C ARG A 76 15.48 -20.33 2.96
N GLN A 77 15.07 -20.82 1.80
CA GLN A 77 15.96 -21.33 0.77
C GLN A 77 17.00 -22.28 1.38
N ASP A 78 16.55 -23.21 2.24
CA ASP A 78 17.43 -24.13 2.96
C ASP A 78 18.34 -24.82 1.93
N ARG A 79 19.59 -24.38 1.86
CA ARG A 79 20.61 -25.01 1.02
C ARG A 79 20.94 -26.34 1.67
N SER A 80 21.04 -27.39 0.87
CA SER A 80 21.74 -28.59 1.30
C SER A 80 23.12 -28.16 1.80
N LEU A 81 23.42 -28.53 3.05
CA LEU A 81 24.77 -28.35 3.58
C LEU A 81 25.71 -29.14 2.65
N PRO A 82 26.75 -28.50 2.07
CA PRO A 82 27.80 -29.28 1.46
C PRO A 82 28.39 -30.16 2.57
N ASP A 83 28.59 -31.45 2.26
CA ASP A 83 29.22 -32.46 3.13
C ASP A 83 28.35 -33.30 4.09
N ARG A 84 27.10 -33.61 3.71
CA ARG A 84 26.42 -34.82 4.24
C ARG A 84 26.12 -35.81 3.12
N GLU A 85 27.17 -36.49 2.65
CA GLU A 85 27.06 -37.86 2.16
C GLU A 85 27.49 -38.79 3.30
N SER A 86 26.53 -39.52 3.90
CA SER A 86 26.64 -40.84 4.54
C SER A 86 25.30 -41.20 5.20
#